data_AF-A0AAI9ZIX2-F1
#
_entry.id   AF-A0AAI9ZIX2-F1
#
_cell.length_a   1.000
_cell.length_b   1.000
_cell.length_c   1.000
_cell.angle_alpha   90.00
_cell.angle_beta   90.00
_cell.angle_gamma   90.00
#
_symmetry.space_group_name_H-M   'P 1'
#
loop_
_entity.id
_entity.type
_entity.pdbx_description
1 polymer ?
#
loop_
_entity_poly.entity_id
_entity_poly.type
_entity_poly.pdbx_seq_one_letter_code
_entity_poly.pdbx_strand_id
1 'polypeptide(L)'
;SKIFLYQYNATAVYGKDRSTFIDKANDLLKDIRLEREDVNSRPILFLGHSIGGLLIKQALINAHNNPNYTPIKDATKGLAFFATPHHGGDWKLVSLRSLATKIATATGFQKGDDMLETLKQGSIFSDIMNEH
;
A
#
# COMPACT_ATOMS: atom_id res chain seq x y z
N SER A 1 -7.79 -21.03 -4.12
CA SER A 1 -6.34 -21.27 -3.92
C SER A 1 -5.95 -21.19 -2.43
N LYS A 2 -4.76 -21.70 -2.01
CA LYS A 2 -4.17 -21.47 -0.66
C LYS A 2 -3.31 -20.21 -0.59
N ILE A 3 -2.78 -19.76 -1.74
CA ILE A 3 -1.97 -18.54 -1.88
C ILE A 3 -2.72 -17.60 -2.83
N PHE A 4 -2.91 -16.35 -2.40
CA PHE A 4 -3.56 -15.31 -3.17
C PHE A 4 -2.57 -14.16 -3.39
N LEU A 5 -2.23 -13.90 -4.65
CA LEU A 5 -1.37 -12.77 -5.03
C LEU A 5 -2.27 -11.62 -5.48
N TYR A 6 -2.26 -10.54 -4.70
CA TYR A 6 -2.99 -9.34 -5.05
C TYR A 6 -2.12 -8.39 -5.88
N GLN A 7 -2.58 -8.09 -7.10
CA GLN A 7 -1.93 -7.14 -8.00
C GLN A 7 -2.79 -5.88 -8.10
N TYR A 8 -2.15 -4.72 -8.03
CA TYR A 8 -2.82 -3.43 -8.13
C TYR A 8 -1.94 -2.42 -8.84
N ASN A 9 -2.57 -1.40 -9.41
CA ASN A 9 -1.85 -0.28 -9.99
C ASN A 9 -1.27 0.59 -8.86
N ALA A 10 0.04 0.45 -8.62
CA ALA A 10 0.74 1.19 -7.58
C ALA A 10 0.66 2.71 -7.80
N THR A 11 0.73 3.19 -9.05
CA THR A 11 0.62 4.62 -9.38
C THR A 11 -0.73 5.20 -8.94
N ALA A 12 -1.82 4.45 -9.14
CA ALA A 12 -3.14 4.87 -8.67
C ALA A 12 -3.22 4.93 -7.13
N VAL A 13 -2.50 4.04 -6.44
CA VAL A 13 -2.41 4.01 -4.97
C VAL A 13 -1.50 5.13 -4.43
N TYR A 14 -0.46 5.51 -5.16
CA TYR A 14 0.45 6.61 -4.78
C TYR A 14 -0.10 8.01 -5.12
N GLY A 15 -0.97 8.13 -6.13
CA GLY A 15 -0.98 9.33 -6.98
C GLY A 15 -2.22 10.22 -7.03
N LYS A 16 -3.35 9.95 -6.36
CA LYS A 16 -4.55 10.81 -6.53
C LYS A 16 -5.04 11.48 -5.26
N ASP A 17 -5.47 10.75 -4.24
CA ASP A 17 -5.98 11.33 -3.00
C ASP A 17 -6.24 10.23 -1.95
N ARG A 18 -6.62 10.61 -0.72
CA ARG A 18 -6.91 9.66 0.35
C ARG A 18 -8.12 8.77 0.04
N SER A 19 -9.15 9.32 -0.62
CA SER A 19 -10.35 8.57 -1.04
C SER A 19 -9.98 7.42 -1.98
N THR A 20 -9.16 7.69 -2.99
CA THR A 20 -8.68 6.69 -3.95
C THR A 20 -7.95 5.54 -3.23
N PHE A 21 -7.16 5.85 -2.20
CA PHE A 21 -6.48 4.84 -1.40
C PHE A 21 -7.45 3.97 -0.59
N ILE A 22 -8.47 4.59 0.02
CA ILE A 22 -9.54 3.90 0.74
C ILE A 22 -10.33 3.00 -0.21
N ASP A 23 -10.62 3.47 -1.42
CA ASP A 23 -11.34 2.71 -2.45
C ASP A 23 -10.52 1.50 -2.91
N LYS A 24 -9.21 1.67 -3.13
CA LYS A 24 -8.31 0.55 -3.46
C LYS A 24 -8.21 -0.47 -2.34
N ALA A 25 -8.31 -0.03 -1.08
CA ALA A 25 -8.39 -0.94 0.05
C ALA A 25 -9.72 -1.72 0.08
N ASN A 26 -10.82 -1.10 -0.37
CA ASN A 26 -12.10 -1.79 -0.54
C ASN A 26 -12.07 -2.80 -1.71
N ASP A 27 -11.41 -2.46 -2.82
CA ASP A 27 -11.20 -3.38 -3.94
C ASP A 27 -10.47 -4.66 -3.47
N LEU A 28 -9.41 -4.50 -2.67
CA LEU A 28 -8.70 -5.63 -2.05
C LEU A 28 -9.64 -6.53 -1.22
N LEU A 29 -10.50 -5.95 -0.37
CA LEU A 29 -11.45 -6.73 0.43
C LEU A 29 -12.48 -7.47 -0.42
N LYS A 30 -12.95 -6.82 -1.49
CA LYS A 30 -13.90 -7.42 -2.43
C LYS A 30 -13.28 -8.65 -3.10
N ASP A 31 -12.05 -8.54 -3.57
CA ASP A 31 -11.36 -9.65 -4.24
C ASP A 31 -11.06 -10.80 -3.27
N ILE A 32 -10.65 -10.48 -2.04
CA ILE A 32 -10.47 -11.50 -0.98
C ILE A 32 -11.79 -12.21 -0.67
N ARG A 33 -12.91 -11.48 -0.60
CA ARG A 33 -14.23 -12.07 -0.33
C ARG A 33 -14.63 -13.04 -1.45
N LEU A 34 -14.43 -12.65 -2.71
CA LEU A 34 -14.74 -13.50 -3.87
C LEU A 34 -13.87 -14.76 -3.91
N GLU A 35 -12.57 -14.66 -3.66
CA GLU A 35 -11.66 -15.82 -3.62
C GLU A 35 -11.97 -16.80 -2.45
N ARG A 36 -12.78 -16.37 -1.48
CA ARG A 36 -13.04 -17.11 -0.24
C ARG A 36 -14.48 -17.52 -0.03
N GLU A 37 -15.35 -17.38 -1.04
CA GLU A 37 -16.79 -17.65 -0.91
C GLU A 37 -17.10 -19.01 -0.23
N ASP A 38 -16.36 -20.06 -0.59
CA ASP A 38 -16.52 -21.42 -0.03
C ASP A 38 -15.67 -21.71 1.23
N VAL A 39 -14.79 -20.79 1.64
CA VAL A 39 -13.77 -21.02 2.68
C VAL A 39 -13.63 -19.84 3.64
N ASN A 40 -14.76 -19.20 3.96
CA ASN A 40 -14.83 -17.96 4.73
C ASN A 40 -14.14 -18.01 6.10
N SER A 41 -14.09 -19.17 6.77
CA SER A 41 -13.45 -19.35 8.08
C SER A 41 -11.95 -19.68 8.02
N ARG A 42 -11.39 -19.95 6.83
CA ARG A 42 -9.99 -20.37 6.69
C ARG A 42 -9.04 -19.25 7.15
N PRO A 43 -8.10 -19.49 8.09
CA PRO A 43 -7.18 -18.45 8.56
C PRO A 43 -6.49 -17.67 7.43
N ILE A 44 -6.32 -16.36 7.62
CA ILE A 44 -5.63 -15.45 6.71
C ILE A 44 -4.36 -14.93 7.39
N LEU A 45 -3.25 -15.02 6.67
CA LEU A 45 -2.01 -14.32 6.96
C LEU A 45 -1.77 -13.30 5.84
N PHE A 46 -1.71 -12.01 6.18
CA PHE A 46 -1.36 -10.99 5.19
C PHE A 46 0.13 -10.73 5.16
N LEU A 47 0.67 -10.63 3.94
CA LEU A 47 2.04 -10.24 3.69
C LEU A 47 2.02 -8.96 2.86
N GLY A 48 2.43 -7.85 3.46
CA GLY A 48 2.48 -6.55 2.81
C GLY A 48 3.90 -6.15 2.49
N HIS A 49 4.17 -5.80 1.22
CA HIS A 49 5.43 -5.20 0.81
C HIS A 49 5.23 -3.73 0.46
N SER A 50 6.14 -2.85 0.92
CA SER A 50 6.11 -1.42 0.61
C SER A 50 4.72 -0.82 0.88
N ILE A 51 4.14 -0.10 -0.07
CA ILE A 51 2.81 0.51 0.02
C ILE A 51 1.68 -0.52 0.18
N GLY A 52 1.86 -1.75 -0.29
CA GLY A 52 0.89 -2.83 -0.12
C GLY A 52 0.62 -3.13 1.36
N GLY A 53 1.60 -2.94 2.23
CA GLY A 53 1.40 -3.06 3.67
C GLY A 53 0.49 -1.98 4.26
N LEU A 54 0.55 -0.75 3.74
CA LEU A 54 -0.40 0.31 4.13
C LEU A 54 -1.80 0.02 3.56
N LEU A 55 -1.87 -0.52 2.34
CA LEU A 55 -3.14 -0.91 1.72
C LEU A 55 -3.85 -1.98 2.54
N ILE A 56 -3.11 -3.00 3.01
CA ILE A 56 -3.62 -4.04 3.93
C ILE A 56 -4.11 -3.43 5.24
N LYS A 57 -3.35 -2.50 5.84
CA LYS A 57 -3.78 -1.83 7.08
C LYS A 57 -5.10 -1.09 6.88
N GLN A 58 -5.22 -0.33 5.79
CA GLN A 58 -6.46 0.39 5.47
C GLN A 58 -7.61 -0.58 5.17
N ALA A 59 -7.35 -1.69 4.49
CA ALA A 59 -8.36 -2.72 4.23
C ALA A 59 -8.87 -3.33 5.54
N LEU A 60 -8.02 -3.58 6.53
CA LEU A 60 -8.47 -4.09 7.82
C LEU A 60 -9.29 -3.06 8.62
N ILE A 61 -8.96 -1.77 8.52
CA ILE A 61 -9.79 -0.69 9.08
C ILE A 61 -11.16 -0.68 8.40
N ASN A 62 -11.20 -0.74 7.07
CA ASN A 62 -12.45 -0.78 6.31
C ASN A 62 -13.28 -2.03 6.67
N ALA A 63 -12.63 -3.19 6.84
CA ALA A 63 -13.29 -4.43 7.22
C ALA A 63 -13.86 -4.40 8.64
N HIS A 64 -13.19 -3.72 9.57
CA HIS A 64 -13.69 -3.53 10.92
C HIS A 64 -14.97 -2.68 10.93
N ASN A 65 -15.03 -1.66 10.07
CA ASN A 65 -16.15 -0.71 10.00
C ASN A 65 -17.30 -1.17 9.09
N ASN A 66 -17.19 -2.33 8.44
CA ASN A 66 -18.20 -2.83 7.52
C ASN A 66 -18.51 -4.32 7.80
N PRO A 67 -19.71 -4.65 8.31
CA PRO A 67 -20.10 -6.01 8.65
C PRO A 67 -19.96 -7.02 7.49
N ASN A 68 -20.05 -6.58 6.24
CA ASN A 68 -19.90 -7.43 5.05
C ASN A 68 -18.52 -8.09 4.95
N TYR A 69 -17.52 -7.59 5.68
CA TYR A 69 -16.17 -8.12 5.70
C TYR A 69 -15.80 -8.75 7.05
N THR A 70 -16.79 -8.99 7.92
CA THR A 70 -16.59 -9.71 9.19
C THR A 70 -15.88 -11.06 9.02
N PRO A 71 -16.20 -11.90 8.01
CA PRO A 71 -15.47 -13.16 7.82
C PRO A 71 -13.97 -12.96 7.55
N ILE A 72 -13.59 -11.90 6.84
CA ILE A 72 -12.18 -11.58 6.58
C ILE A 72 -11.50 -11.10 7.86
N LYS A 73 -12.16 -10.19 8.60
CA LYS A 73 -11.68 -9.68 9.89
C LYS A 73 -11.43 -10.83 10.87
N ASP A 74 -12.41 -11.71 11.05
CA ASP A 74 -12.36 -12.79 12.03
C ASP A 74 -11.37 -13.90 11.61
N ALA A 75 -11.24 -14.14 10.31
CA ALA A 75 -10.27 -15.09 9.77
C ALA A 75 -8.83 -14.56 9.79
N THR A 76 -8.60 -13.26 9.95
CA THR A 76 -7.24 -12.69 9.98
C THR A 76 -6.50 -13.08 11.25
N LYS A 77 -5.45 -13.90 11.14
CA LYS A 77 -4.67 -14.43 12.27
C LYS A 77 -3.25 -13.87 12.37
N GLY A 78 -2.75 -13.21 11.33
CA GLY A 78 -1.42 -12.61 11.37
C GLY A 78 -1.16 -11.63 10.24
N LEU A 79 -0.14 -10.80 10.44
CA LEU A 79 0.33 -9.78 9.51
C LEU A 79 1.87 -9.82 9.48
N ALA A 80 2.47 -9.74 8.30
CA ALA A 80 3.90 -9.53 8.10
C ALA A 80 4.12 -8.37 7.13
N PHE A 81 5.05 -7.46 7.47
CA PHE A 81 5.32 -6.27 6.66
C PHE A 81 6.79 -6.21 6.26
N PHE A 82 7.04 -5.92 4.98
CA PHE A 82 8.37 -5.84 4.39
C PHE A 82 8.54 -4.45 3.77
N ALA A 83 9.51 -3.69 4.27
CA ALA A 83 9.80 -2.33 3.81
C ALA A 83 8.57 -1.37 3.80
N THR A 84 7.53 -1.66 4.60
CA THR A 84 6.33 -0.81 4.69
C THR A 84 6.60 0.41 5.57
N PRO A 85 6.31 1.64 5.09
CA PRO A 85 6.50 2.86 5.87
C PRO A 85 5.36 3.04 6.89
N HIS A 86 5.57 2.60 8.14
CA HIS A 86 4.50 2.53 9.14
C HIS A 86 4.13 3.85 9.86
N HIS A 87 5.00 4.86 9.85
CA HIS A 87 4.82 6.08 10.64
C HIS A 87 4.14 7.18 9.81
N GLY A 88 3.06 7.76 10.35
CA GLY A 88 2.22 8.77 9.71
C GLY A 88 2.81 10.17 9.79
N GLY A 89 3.70 10.51 8.86
CA GLY A 89 3.79 11.87 8.34
C GLY A 89 2.98 11.97 7.04
N ASP A 90 3.15 13.04 6.27
CA ASP A 90 2.53 13.18 4.94
C ASP A 90 2.88 11.97 4.06
N TRP A 91 2.00 10.96 4.10
CA TRP A 91 2.39 9.55 3.92
C TRP A 91 2.87 9.29 2.49
N LYS A 92 2.39 10.07 1.52
CA LYS A 92 2.84 10.03 0.13
C LYS A 92 4.30 10.48 0.02
N LEU A 93 4.63 11.63 0.59
CA LEU A 93 5.97 12.22 0.58
C LEU A 93 6.95 11.40 1.43
N VAL A 94 6.53 10.98 2.63
CA VAL A 94 7.36 10.22 3.56
C VAL A 94 7.64 8.81 3.03
N SER A 95 6.67 8.16 2.38
CA SER A 95 6.87 6.82 1.80
C SER A 95 7.85 6.85 0.64
N LEU A 96 7.68 7.77 -0.32
CA LEU A 96 8.60 7.87 -1.46
C LEU A 96 10.01 8.27 -0.99
N ARG A 97 10.10 9.24 -0.07
CA ARG A 97 11.38 9.69 0.50
C ARG A 97 12.07 8.57 1.27
N SER A 98 11.34 7.78 2.06
CA SER A 98 11.91 6.65 2.82
C SER A 98 12.40 5.52 1.92
N LEU A 99 11.69 5.21 0.83
CA LEU A 99 12.14 4.21 -0.14
C LEU A 99 13.39 4.69 -0.87
N ALA A 100 13.37 5.93 -1.36
CA ALA A 100 14.51 6.54 -2.04
C ALA A 100 15.75 6.60 -1.13
N THR A 101 15.60 7.00 0.14
CA THR A 101 16.73 7.07 1.08
C THR A 101 17.28 5.70 1.43
N LYS A 102 16.44 4.67 1.60
CA LYS A 102 16.91 3.30 1.87
C LYS A 102 17.71 2.73 0.70
N ILE A 103 17.24 2.95 -0.53
CA ILE A 103 17.95 2.53 -1.74
C ILE A 103 19.27 3.27 -1.84
N ALA A 104 19.26 4.60 -1.76
CA ALA A 104 20.47 5.43 -1.84
C ALA A 104 21.52 5.04 -0.79
N THR A 105 21.08 4.78 0.45
CA THR A 105 21.97 4.36 1.54
C THR A 105 22.55 2.95 1.31
N ALA A 106 21.74 2.01 0.82
CA ALA A 106 22.18 0.64 0.57
C ALA A 106 23.16 0.51 -0.62
N THR A 107 23.16 1.49 -1.52
CA THR A 107 23.93 1.48 -2.78
C THR A 107 25.04 2.52 -2.81
N GLY A 108 25.16 3.37 -1.78
CA GLY A 108 26.18 4.42 -1.70
C GLY A 108 25.93 5.64 -2.58
N PHE A 109 24.76 5.76 -3.21
CA PHE A 109 24.43 6.94 -4.03
C PHE A 109 24.25 8.18 -3.14
N GLN A 110 25.12 9.17 -3.31
CA GLN A 110 24.92 10.52 -2.77
C GLN A 110 23.93 11.30 -3.65
N LYS A 111 23.26 12.27 -3.02
CA LYS A 111 22.20 13.14 -3.57
C LYS A 111 22.74 13.95 -4.77
N GLY A 112 22.69 13.38 -5.97
CA GLY A 112 23.23 14.02 -7.19
C GLY A 112 22.67 13.49 -8.49
N ASP A 113 22.58 12.16 -8.69
CA ASP A 113 22.37 11.63 -10.05
C ASP A 113 20.97 11.03 -10.30
N ASP A 114 20.27 11.68 -11.23
CA ASP A 114 19.28 11.24 -12.24
C ASP A 114 18.09 10.33 -11.90
N MET A 115 18.08 9.54 -10.83
CA MET A 115 16.90 8.72 -10.49
C MET A 115 15.73 9.55 -9.95
N LEU A 116 16.01 10.73 -9.40
CA LEU A 116 14.99 11.66 -8.93
C LEU A 116 14.29 12.38 -10.09
N GLU A 117 14.94 12.51 -11.25
CA GLU A 117 14.38 13.22 -12.40
C GLU A 117 13.27 12.39 -13.08
N THR A 118 13.47 11.08 -13.19
CA THR A 118 12.46 10.16 -13.76
C THR A 118 11.20 10.04 -12.87
N LEU A 119 11.35 10.16 -11.55
CA LEU A 119 10.22 10.19 -10.61
C LEU A 119 9.50 11.55 -10.57
N LYS A 120 10.23 12.64 -10.86
CA LYS A 120 9.66 13.98 -11.03
C LYS A 120 8.80 14.08 -12.29
N GLN A 121 9.12 13.36 -13.35
CA GLN A 121 8.56 13.60 -14.69
C GLN A 121 7.15 13.04 -14.94
N GLY A 122 6.45 12.56 -13.91
CA GLY A 122 5.07 12.06 -14.07
C GLY A 122 4.25 11.89 -12.80
N SER A 123 4.64 12.52 -11.68
CA SER A 123 3.92 12.39 -10.40
C SER A 123 3.75 13.75 -9.73
N ILE A 124 2.83 13.82 -8.75
CA ILE A 124 2.47 14.97 -7.87
C ILE A 124 3.64 15.90 -7.46
N PHE A 125 4.87 15.41 -7.49
CA PHE A 125 6.09 16.19 -7.26
C PHE A 125 6.32 17.31 -8.28
N SER A 126 5.80 17.21 -9.51
CA SER A 126 5.83 18.30 -10.50
C SER A 126 5.04 19.52 -10.01
N ASP A 127 3.92 19.30 -9.34
CA ASP A 127 3.03 20.38 -8.89
C ASP A 127 3.64 21.11 -7.68
N ILE A 128 4.38 20.40 -6.83
CA ILE A 128 5.09 20.96 -5.66
C ILE A 128 6.34 21.75 -6.07
N MET A 129 7.00 21.39 -7.18
CA MET A 129 8.17 22.10 -7.69
C MET A 129 7.83 23.37 -8.48
N ASN A 130 6.54 23.60 -8.77
CA ASN A 130 6.04 24.80 -9.45
C ASN A 130 5.47 25.86 -8.49
N GLU A 131 5.55 25.65 -7.16
CA GLU A 131 5.04 26.60 -6.16
C GLU A 131 6.08 27.58 -5.60
N HIS A 132 7.28 27.68 -6.17
CA HIS A 132 8.18 28.83 -6.00
C HIS A 132 8.99 29.12 -7.27
#